data_AF-D6PCA2-F1
#
_entry.id   AF-D6PCA2-F1
#
_cell.length_a   1.000
_cell.length_b   1.000
_cell.length_c   1.000
_cell.angle_alpha   90.00
_cell.angle_beta   90.00
_cell.angle_gamma   90.00
#
_symmetry.space_group_name_H-M   'P 1'
#
loop_
_entity.id
_entity.type
_entity.pdbx_description
1 polymer ?
#
loop_
_entity_poly.entity_id
_entity_poly.type
_entity_poly.pdbx_seq_one_letter_code
_entity_poly.pdbx_strand_id
1 'polypeptide(L)'
;MDKLTDVSIHEGPILNAFGVVRMQFETAGAAPFILTGVKNSNQFRDLVLQQRDELVSAPQQSVPPDDSNNVLVEIRDILQQISQNISNEK
;
A
#
# COMPACT_ATOMS: atom_id res chain seq x y z
N MET A 1 3.00 4.51 1.83
CA MET A 1 2.27 5.25 0.77
C MET A 1 1.97 4.34 -0.44
N ASP A 2 2.24 3.04 -0.32
CA ASP A 2 2.09 1.99 -1.36
C ASP A 2 0.66 1.66 -1.76
N LYS A 3 -0.32 2.35 -1.17
CA LYS A 3 -1.75 2.14 -1.41
C LYS A 3 -2.34 3.19 -2.33
N LEU A 4 -1.59 4.18 -2.80
CA LEU A 4 -2.11 5.23 -3.68
C LEU A 4 -2.41 4.67 -5.08
N THR A 5 -3.68 4.71 -5.50
CA THR A 5 -4.14 4.13 -6.77
C THR A 5 -4.35 5.18 -7.84
N ASP A 6 -4.93 6.32 -7.50
CA ASP A 6 -5.19 7.40 -8.45
C ASP A 6 -5.12 8.79 -7.81
N VAL A 7 -4.87 9.80 -8.64
CA VAL A 7 -4.84 11.22 -8.28
C VAL A 7 -5.62 12.03 -9.30
N SER A 8 -6.70 12.66 -8.86
CA SER A 8 -7.55 13.52 -9.69
C SER A 8 -7.41 14.99 -9.31
N ILE A 9 -7.37 15.89 -10.29
CA ILE A 9 -7.23 17.34 -10.11
C ILE A 9 -8.54 18.03 -10.49
N HIS A 10 -9.03 18.89 -9.60
CA HIS A 10 -10.24 19.67 -9.76
C HIS A 10 -9.93 21.17 -9.66
N GLU A 11 -10.38 21.91 -10.67
CA GLU A 11 -10.25 23.36 -10.78
C GLU A 11 -11.58 24.05 -10.53
N GLY A 12 -11.53 25.35 -10.24
CA GLY A 12 -12.74 26.15 -10.07
C GLY A 12 -12.46 27.65 -9.99
N PRO A 13 -13.44 28.52 -10.21
CA PRO A 13 -13.22 29.97 -10.32
C PRO A 13 -12.48 30.58 -9.13
N ILE A 14 -12.83 30.16 -7.90
CA ILE A 14 -12.17 30.61 -6.67
C ILE A 14 -10.74 30.07 -6.60
N LEU A 15 -10.55 28.77 -6.82
CA LEU A 15 -9.25 28.12 -6.77
C LEU A 15 -8.28 28.73 -7.80
N ASN A 16 -8.77 29.00 -9.00
CA ASN A 16 -8.02 29.63 -10.08
C ASN A 16 -7.63 31.07 -9.73
N ALA A 17 -8.50 31.84 -9.06
CA ALA A 17 -8.17 33.18 -8.59
C ALA A 17 -7.01 33.18 -7.57
N PHE A 18 -6.86 32.09 -6.80
CA PHE A 18 -5.75 31.89 -5.87
C PHE A 18 -4.56 31.10 -6.47
N GLY A 19 -4.64 30.72 -7.74
CA GLY A 19 -3.61 29.94 -8.43
C GLY A 19 -3.36 28.56 -7.80
N VAL A 20 -4.40 27.95 -7.24
CA VAL A 20 -4.37 26.65 -6.57
C VAL A 20 -5.42 25.73 -7.17
N VAL A 21 -5.34 24.44 -6.84
CA VAL A 21 -6.36 23.45 -7.20
C VAL A 21 -6.79 22.63 -5.98
N ARG A 22 -7.81 21.80 -6.18
CA ARG A 22 -8.19 20.73 -5.27
C ARG A 22 -7.76 19.39 -5.86
N MET A 23 -7.06 18.58 -5.09
CA MET A 23 -6.68 17.23 -5.46
C MET A 23 -7.49 16.20 -4.69
N GLN A 24 -7.81 15.09 -5.34
CA GLN A 24 -8.42 13.93 -4.73
C GLN A 24 -7.50 12.72 -4.90
N PHE A 25 -7.28 12.02 -3.81
CA PHE A 25 -6.41 10.86 -3.73
C PHE A 25 -7.23 9.62 -3.48
N GLU A 26 -7.06 8.63 -4.34
CA GLU A 26 -7.65 7.31 -4.16
C GLU A 26 -6.61 6.35 -3.59
N THR A 27 -7.07 5.49 -2.68
CA THR A 27 -6.20 4.52 -2.03
C THR A 27 -6.83 3.13 -2.00
N ALA A 28 -6.04 2.10 -2.27
CA ALA A 28 -6.43 0.70 -2.17
C ALA A 28 -6.77 0.35 -0.72
N GLY A 29 -8.05 0.05 -0.48
CA GLY A 29 -8.55 -0.42 0.82
C GLY A 29 -8.68 0.67 1.90
N ALA A 30 -8.65 1.94 1.52
CA ALA A 30 -8.95 3.06 2.42
C ALA A 30 -9.80 4.13 1.72
N ALA A 31 -10.51 4.93 2.51
CA ALA A 31 -11.40 5.96 1.99
C ALA A 31 -10.61 7.04 1.23
N PRO A 32 -11.10 7.49 0.06
CA PRO A 32 -10.50 8.61 -0.67
C PRO A 32 -10.46 9.88 0.18
N PHE A 33 -9.41 10.68 0.00
CA PHE A 33 -9.27 11.96 0.70
C PHE A 33 -8.90 13.09 -0.24
N ILE A 34 -9.05 14.32 0.23
CA ILE A 34 -8.92 15.53 -0.56
C ILE A 34 -7.85 16.44 0.04
N LEU A 35 -7.05 17.06 -0.82
CA LEU A 35 -6.14 18.14 -0.46
C LEU A 35 -6.49 19.39 -1.28
N THR A 36 -6.87 20.46 -0.62
CA THR A 36 -7.24 21.73 -1.27
C THR A 36 -6.11 22.74 -1.11
N GLY A 37 -5.88 23.58 -2.12
CA GLY A 37 -4.89 24.65 -2.05
C GLY A 37 -3.52 24.26 -2.63
N VAL A 38 -3.47 23.24 -3.47
CA VAL A 38 -2.21 22.76 -4.05
C VAL A 38 -1.79 23.68 -5.20
N LYS A 39 -0.58 24.24 -5.13
CA LYS A 39 0.09 24.93 -6.25
C LYS A 39 0.89 23.93 -7.08
N ASN A 40 1.08 24.20 -8.36
CA ASN A 40 1.85 23.35 -9.28
C ASN A 40 1.39 21.88 -9.24
N SER A 41 0.07 21.69 -9.35
CA SER A 41 -0.61 20.41 -9.21
C SER A 41 -0.01 19.27 -10.03
N ASN A 42 0.37 19.54 -11.27
CA ASN A 42 1.00 18.53 -12.13
C ASN A 42 2.33 18.03 -11.54
N GLN A 43 3.21 18.94 -11.13
CA GLN A 43 4.49 18.58 -10.52
C GLN A 43 4.31 17.85 -9.18
N PHE A 44 3.35 18.29 -8.36
CA PHE A 44 3.05 17.61 -7.10
C PHE A 44 2.53 16.19 -7.34
N ARG A 45 1.67 15.99 -8.33
CA ARG A 45 1.19 14.66 -8.74
C ARG A 45 2.37 13.77 -9.13
N ASP A 46 3.27 14.27 -9.98
CA ASP A 46 4.43 13.50 -10.44
C ASP A 46 5.33 13.10 -9.26
N LEU A 47 5.59 14.01 -8.31
CA LEU A 47 6.36 13.71 -7.09
C LEU A 47 5.69 12.64 -6.23
N VAL A 48 4.36 12.71 -6.05
CA VAL A 48 3.62 11.72 -5.27
C VAL A 48 3.64 10.34 -5.92
N LEU A 49 3.51 10.28 -7.26
CA LEU A 49 3.59 9.03 -8.00
C LEU A 49 5.01 8.46 -7.97
N GLN A 50 6.04 9.31 -8.13
CA GLN A 50 7.43 8.90 -7.99
C GLN A 50 7.71 8.34 -6.59
N GLN A 51 7.25 9.01 -5.53
CA GLN A 51 7.42 8.54 -4.15
C GLN A 51 6.74 7.19 -3.93
N ARG A 52 5.57 6.96 -4.55
CA ARG A 52 4.90 5.64 -4.53
C ARG A 52 5.78 4.60 -5.21
N ASP A 53 6.28 4.90 -6.40
CA ASP A 53 7.09 3.97 -7.18
C ASP A 53 8.42 3.64 -6.48
N GLU A 54 9.03 4.62 -5.80
CA GLU A 54 10.21 4.42 -4.96
C GLU A 54 9.93 3.51 -3.75
N LEU A 55 8.77 3.63 -3.10
CA LEU A 55 8.40 2.76 -1.98
C LEU A 55 8.04 1.34 -2.42
N VAL A 56 7.41 1.19 -3.59
CA VAL A 56 7.10 -0.12 -4.19
C VAL A 56 8.37 -0.80 -4.73
N SER A 57 9.33 -0.02 -5.23
CA SER A 57 10.59 -0.52 -5.82
C SER A 57 11.73 -0.63 -4.81
N ALA A 58 11.60 -0.04 -3.62
CA ALA A 58 12.58 -0.22 -2.56
C ALA A 58 12.65 -1.71 -2.21
N PRO A 59 13.83 -2.34 -2.24
CA PRO A 59 13.98 -3.69 -1.72
C PRO A 59 13.50 -3.65 -0.27
N GLN A 60 12.50 -4.48 0.06
CA GLN A 60 12.03 -4.65 1.42
C GLN A 60 13.26 -4.71 2.31
N GLN A 61 13.43 -3.67 3.12
CA GLN A 61 14.45 -3.62 4.15
C GLN A 61 14.32 -4.94 4.88
N SER A 62 15.37 -5.77 4.80
CA SER A 62 15.35 -7.16 5.24
C SER A 62 14.76 -7.20 6.64
N VAL A 63 13.49 -7.58 6.73
CA VAL A 63 12.84 -7.88 7.99
C VAL A 63 13.71 -9.00 8.57
N PRO A 64 14.16 -8.92 9.83
CA PRO A 64 14.82 -10.06 10.45
C PRO A 64 13.95 -11.30 10.21
N PRO A 65 14.56 -12.48 9.95
CA PRO A 65 13.83 -13.66 9.48
C PRO A 65 12.57 -13.85 10.31
N ASP A 66 11.45 -13.68 9.61
CA ASP A 66 10.10 -13.62 10.12
C ASP A 66 9.80 -14.89 10.91
N ASP A 67 9.57 -14.76 12.22
CA ASP A 67 9.10 -15.85 13.09
C ASP A 67 7.89 -16.56 12.49
N SER A 68 7.08 -15.85 11.68
CA SER A 68 5.93 -16.43 10.99
C SER A 68 6.31 -17.56 10.03
N ASN A 69 7.50 -17.55 9.42
CA ASN A 69 7.94 -18.66 8.56
C ASN A 69 8.26 -19.91 9.40
N ASN A 70 8.87 -19.73 10.58
CA ASN A 70 9.07 -20.81 11.54
C ASN A 70 7.74 -21.38 12.03
N VAL A 71 6.77 -20.52 12.35
CA VAL A 71 5.41 -20.94 12.75
C VAL A 71 4.72 -21.73 11.64
N LEU A 72 4.87 -21.33 10.37
CA LEU A 72 4.28 -22.05 9.24
C LEU A 72 4.95 -23.43 9.02
N VAL A 73 6.26 -23.54 9.26
CA VAL A 73 6.98 -24.82 9.22
C VAL A 73 6.53 -25.73 10.37
N GLU A 74 6.38 -25.18 11.57
CA GLU A 74 5.91 -25.93 12.74
C GLU A 74 4.48 -26.44 12.56
N ILE A 75 3.57 -25.60 12.03
CA ILE A 75 2.20 -26.00 11.69
C ILE A 75 2.21 -27.16 10.67
N ARG A 76 3.04 -27.08 9.63
CA ARG A 76 3.17 -28.14 8.62
C ARG A 76 3.59 -29.47 9.26
N ASP A 77 4.59 -29.43 10.12
CA ASP A 77 5.17 -30.63 10.72
C ASP A 77 4.20 -31.28 11.72
N ILE A 78 3.48 -30.48 12.53
CA ILE A 78 2.40 -30.96 13.41
C ILE A 78 1.29 -31.64 12.59
N LEU A 79 0.86 -31.04 11.47
CA LEU A 79 -0.16 -31.63 10.60
C LEU A 79 0.28 -32.96 9.97
N GLN A 80 1.54 -33.09 9.58
CA GLN A 80 2.09 -34.35 9.08
C GLN A 80 2.10 -35.43 10.17
N GLN A 81 2.49 -35.09 11.39
CA GLN A 81 2.50 -36.02 12.52
C GLN A 81 1.08 -36.50 12.88
N ILE A 82 0.09 -35.59 12.90
CA ILE A 82 -1.32 -35.95 13.11
C ILE A 82 -1.80 -36.90 12.01
N SER A 83 -1.49 -36.60 10.73
CA SER A 83 -1.88 -37.45 9.61
C SER A 83 -1.27 -38.86 9.70
N GLN A 84 -0.03 -38.99 10.17
CA GLN A 84 0.62 -40.28 10.37
C GLN A 84 -0.01 -41.07 11.52
N ASN A 85 -0.29 -40.42 12.65
CA ASN A 85 -0.95 -41.07 13.79
C ASN A 85 -2.35 -41.58 13.43
N ILE A 86 -3.14 -40.78 12.71
CA ILE A 86 -4.48 -41.20 12.23
C ILE A 86 -4.36 -42.38 11.24
N SER A 87 -3.31 -42.40 10.41
CA SER A 87 -3.08 -43.50 9.46
C SER A 87 -2.62 -44.80 10.14
N ASN A 88 -1.97 -44.70 11.31
CA ASN A 88 -1.48 -45.84 12.07
C ASN A 88 -2.50 -46.44 13.06
N GLU A 89 -3.61 -45.73 13.33
CA GLU A 89 -4.71 -46.20 14.20
C GLU A 89 -5.76 -47.03 13.44
N LYS A 90 -5.41 -47.57 12.26
CA LYS A 90 -6.29 -48.38 11.39
C LYS A 90 -5.64 -49.71 11.03
#